data_AF-A0A3M1K8T4-F1
#
_entry.id   AF-A0A3M1K8T4-F1
#
_cell.length_a   1.000
_cell.length_b   1.000
_cell.length_c   1.000
_cell.angle_alpha   90.00
_cell.angle_beta   90.00
_cell.angle_gamma   90.00
#
_symmetry.space_group_name_H-M   'P 1'
#
loop_
_entity.id
_entity.type
_entity.pdbx_description
1 polymer ?
#
loop_
_entity_poly.entity_id
_entity_poly.type
_entity_poly.pdbx_seq_one_letter_code
_entity_poly.pdbx_strand_id
1 'polypeptide(L)' 'LQTAAGFSSYTGYRVQVSVVCAGTEVGGANNNAAKRIDVTVTAPGEAPLLFSQYRGNF' A
#
# COMPACT_ATOMS: atom_id res chain seq x y z
N LEU A 1 23.85 -2.31 -7.64
CA LEU A 1 22.98 -2.21 -8.83
C LEU A 1 22.63 -3.64 -9.24
N GLN A 2 21.38 -4.08 -9.05
CA GLN A 2 20.94 -5.42 -9.45
C GLN A 2 20.38 -5.31 -10.88
N THR A 3 21.07 -5.92 -11.85
CA THR A 3 20.89 -5.60 -13.29
C THR A 3 20.08 -6.64 -14.09
N ALA A 4 19.50 -7.66 -13.46
CA ALA A 4 18.52 -8.53 -14.10
C ALA A 4 17.63 -9.21 -13.05
N ALA A 5 16.46 -8.63 -12.80
CA ALA A 5 15.40 -9.33 -12.07
C ALA A 5 14.50 -10.04 -13.10
N GLY A 6 14.42 -11.37 -13.02
CA GLY A 6 13.55 -12.17 -13.86
C GLY A 6 12.09 -12.03 -13.42
N PHE A 7 11.38 -11.06 -14.01
CA PHE A 7 9.97 -10.78 -13.67
C PHE A 7 8.96 -11.59 -14.47
N SER A 8 9.39 -12.49 -15.35
CA SER A 8 8.47 -13.28 -16.20
C SER A 8 7.49 -14.12 -15.37
N SER A 9 7.92 -14.66 -14.23
CA SER A 9 7.07 -15.38 -13.27
C SER A 9 6.04 -14.49 -12.55
N TYR A 10 6.18 -13.17 -12.63
CA TYR A 10 5.27 -12.19 -12.02
C TYR A 10 4.29 -11.59 -13.04
N THR A 11 4.19 -12.15 -14.25
CA THR A 11 3.20 -11.70 -15.24
C THR A 11 1.79 -11.80 -14.65
N GLY A 12 1.02 -10.71 -14.73
CA GLY A 12 -0.33 -10.64 -14.20
C GLY A 12 -0.41 -10.27 -12.71
N TYR A 13 0.71 -10.23 -11.98
CA TYR A 13 0.72 -9.60 -10.66
C TYR A 13 0.49 -8.10 -10.78
N ARG A 14 -0.31 -7.55 -9.87
CA ARG A 14 -0.55 -6.12 -9.75
C ARG A 14 -0.35 -5.68 -8.31
N VAL A 15 0.42 -4.62 -8.11
CA VAL A 15 0.56 -3.92 -6.83
C VAL A 15 0.02 -2.52 -6.99
N GLN A 16 -0.91 -2.13 -6.13
CA GLN A 16 -1.49 -0.79 -6.08
C GLN A 16 -1.26 -0.19 -4.71
N VAL A 17 -0.81 1.07 -4.70
CA VAL A 17 -0.57 1.82 -3.46
C VAL A 17 -1.48 3.04 -3.47
N SER A 18 -2.28 3.20 -2.43
CA SER A 18 -3.07 4.39 -2.16
C SER A 18 -2.59 5.04 -0.87
N VAL A 19 -2.44 6.36 -0.88
CA VAL A 19 -2.02 7.12 0.30
C VAL A 19 -3.00 8.27 0.52
N VAL A 20 -3.60 8.32 1.69
CA VAL A 20 -4.58 9.34 2.07
C VAL A 20 -4.27 9.90 3.45
N CYS A 21 -4.61 11.17 3.68
CA CYS A 21 -4.60 11.75 5.03
C CYS A 21 -5.76 11.15 5.84
N ALA A 22 -5.44 10.52 6.98
CA ALA A 22 -6.36 9.71 7.77
C ALA A 22 -6.09 9.83 9.28
N GLY A 23 -5.58 10.99 9.72
CA GLY A 23 -5.22 11.24 11.12
C GLY A 23 -6.32 10.98 12.14
N THR A 24 -7.60 11.24 11.81
CA THR A 24 -8.68 10.99 12.76
C THR A 24 -8.97 9.51 12.99
N GLU A 25 -8.60 8.62 12.06
CA GLU A 25 -8.78 7.16 12.19
C GLU A 25 -7.87 6.56 13.28
N VAL A 26 -6.80 7.26 13.65
CA VAL A 26 -5.82 6.85 14.67
C VAL A 26 -5.76 7.81 15.86
N GLY A 27 -6.83 8.57 16.10
CA GLY A 27 -6.94 9.46 17.27
C GLY A 27 -6.19 10.79 17.16
N GLY A 28 -5.73 11.18 15.96
CA GLY A 28 -5.15 12.49 15.71
C GLY A 28 -6.19 13.62 15.67
N ALA A 29 -5.75 14.86 15.93
CA ALA A 29 -6.64 16.02 16.03
C ALA A 29 -7.35 16.40 14.71
N ASN A 30 -6.80 16.00 13.56
CA ASN A 30 -7.39 16.18 12.24
C ASN A 30 -6.79 15.18 11.24
N ASN A 31 -7.33 15.11 10.02
CA ASN A 31 -6.86 14.16 9.01
C ASN A 31 -5.39 14.34 8.61
N ASN A 32 -4.83 15.54 8.77
CA ASN A 32 -3.43 15.79 8.43
C ASN A 32 -2.46 15.27 9.49
N ALA A 33 -2.92 14.76 10.63
CA ALA A 33 -2.07 14.22 11.68
C ALA A 33 -1.40 12.86 11.32
N ALA A 34 -1.99 12.10 10.39
CA ALA A 34 -1.40 10.84 9.92
C ALA A 34 -1.82 10.53 8.47
N LYS A 35 -1.12 9.58 7.85
CA LYS A 35 -1.50 9.01 6.56
C LYS A 35 -1.82 7.53 6.72
N ARG A 36 -2.87 7.06 6.04
CA ARG A 36 -3.10 5.63 5.78
C ARG A 36 -2.49 5.28 4.45
N ILE A 37 -1.75 4.17 4.43
CA ILE A 37 -1.12 3.60 3.25
C ILE A 37 -1.77 2.25 3.04
N ASP A 38 -2.51 2.12 1.94
CA ASP A 38 -3.16 0.90 1.53
C ASP A 38 -2.35 0.28 0.39
N VAL A 39 -1.83 -0.93 0.61
CA VAL A 39 -1.13 -1.72 -0.39
C VAL A 39 -2.02 -2.90 -0.76
N THR A 40 -2.48 -2.91 -2.01
CA THR A 40 -3.25 -4.02 -2.56
C THR A 40 -2.38 -4.83 -3.51
N VAL A 41 -2.23 -6.12 -3.23
CA VAL A 41 -1.54 -7.09 -4.08
C VAL A 41 -2.59 -7.99 -4.72
N THR A 42 -2.61 -8.09 -6.04
CA THR A 42 -3.47 -9.03 -6.78
C THR A 42 -2.58 -9.99 -7.54
N ALA A 43 -2.61 -11.26 -7.17
CA ALA A 43 -1.96 -12.34 -7.93
C ALA A 43 -2.88 -12.81 -9.08
N PRO A 44 -2.32 -13.40 -10.15
CA PRO A 44 -3.12 -13.87 -11.28
C PRO A 44 -4.15 -14.91 -10.85
N GLY A 45 -5.44 -14.63 -11.11
CA GLY A 45 -6.53 -15.56 -10.79
C GLY A 45 -6.90 -15.65 -9.30
N GLU A 46 -6.27 -14.85 -8.45
CA GLU A 46 -6.55 -14.82 -7.01
C GLU A 46 -7.30 -13.54 -6.60
N ALA A 47 -7.94 -13.60 -5.43
CA ALA A 47 -8.54 -12.42 -4.83
C ALA A 47 -7.45 -11.43 -4.36
N PRO A 48 -7.72 -10.11 -4.40
CA PRO A 48 -6.78 -9.12 -3.89
C PRO A 48 -6.54 -9.26 -2.39
N LEU A 49 -5.27 -9.13 -1.98
CA LEU A 49 -4.85 -9.02 -0.60
C LEU A 49 -4.55 -7.56 -0.26
N LEU A 50 -5.21 -7.03 0.76
CA LEU A 50 -5.06 -5.66 1.23
C LEU A 50 -4.26 -5.61 2.54
N PHE A 51 -3.22 -4.78 2.56
CA PHE A 51 -2.50 -4.40 3.76
C PHE A 51 -2.66 -2.90 4.00
N SER A 52 -3.09 -2.52 5.20
CA SER A 52 -3.22 -1.13 5.60
C SER A 52 -2.23 -0.83 6.71
N GLN A 53 -1.46 0.25 6.56
CA GLN A 53 -0.57 0.76 7.59
C GLN A 53 -0.78 2.25 7.81
N TYR A 54 -0.62 2.69 9.06
CA TYR A 54 -0.71 4.10 9.42
C TYR A 54 0.66 4.65 9.80
N ARG A 55 0.93 5.88 9.37
CA ARG A 55 2.13 6.62 9.75
C ARG A 55 1.75 8.01 10.21
N GLY A 56 2.13 8.36 11.45
CA GLY A 56 2.00 9.72 11.96
C GLY A 56 2.86 10.69 11.17
N ASN A 57 2.33 11.90 10.94
CA ASN A 57 3.10 13.00 10.39
C ASN A 57 3.81 13.74 11.54
N PHE A 58 5.05 14.18 11.30
CA PHE A 58 5.85 14.98 12.23
C PHE A 58 5.83 16.46 11.83
#